data_AF-A0A967LGP7-F1
#
_entry.id   AF-A0A967LGP7-F1
#
_cell.length_a   1.000
_cell.length_b   1.000
_cell.length_c   1.000
_cell.angle_alpha   90.00
_cell.angle_beta   90.00
_cell.angle_gamma   90.00
#
_symmetry.space_group_name_H-M   'P 1'
#
loop_
_entity.id
_entity.type
_entity.pdbx_description
1 polymer ?
#
loop_
_entity_poly.entity_id
_entity_poly.type
_entity_poly.pdbx_seq_one_letter_code
_entity_poly.pdbx_strand_id
1 'polypeptide(L)'
;IASHAQFNGMNMLTGRFSVDNGENVVTASMWFHIGANMDQRERVFIGTMTSNALGIREVGSGDIISLSSPDGANRSIGQLDAALRKVNKQRADLGAYHNRLEHAVVGITVGAENLQAAESRIRDVDMADEMVKYAKNT
;
A
#
# COMPACT_ATOMS: atom_id res chain seq x y z
N ILE A 1 18.03 5.58 5.13
CA ILE A 1 16.98 4.90 4.31
C ILE A 1 15.59 5.27 4.79
N ALA A 2 15.20 4.96 6.04
CA ALA A 2 13.84 5.26 6.52
C ALA A 2 13.42 6.74 6.44
N SER A 3 14.35 7.68 6.62
CA SER A 3 14.12 9.13 6.52
C SER A 3 14.09 9.69 5.10
N HIS A 4 14.49 8.90 4.08
CA HIS A 4 14.58 9.35 2.69
C HIS A 4 13.54 8.67 1.79
N ALA A 5 12.98 7.54 2.24
CA ALA A 5 11.91 6.86 1.52
C ALA A 5 10.62 7.69 1.60
N GLN A 6 10.37 8.44 0.54
CA GLN A 6 9.24 9.37 0.44
C GLN A 6 8.29 8.96 -0.68
N PHE A 7 7.00 9.14 -0.43
CA PHE A 7 5.97 9.11 -1.46
C PHE A 7 5.24 10.46 -1.44
N ASN A 8 5.29 11.19 -2.56
CA ASN A 8 4.72 12.54 -2.67
C ASN A 8 5.18 13.48 -1.51
N GLY A 9 6.47 13.44 -1.18
CA GLY A 9 7.07 14.23 -0.08
C GLY A 9 6.78 13.73 1.34
N MET A 10 5.97 12.68 1.51
CA MET A 10 5.69 12.09 2.81
C MET A 10 6.66 10.96 3.13
N ASN A 11 7.34 11.03 4.28
CA ASN A 11 8.19 9.95 4.77
C ASN A 11 7.34 8.73 5.13
N MET A 12 7.56 7.62 4.43
CA MET A 12 6.71 6.43 4.52
C MET A 12 7.11 5.51 5.68
N LEU A 13 8.40 5.48 6.04
CA LEU A 13 8.99 4.47 6.95
C LEU A 13 9.27 5.00 8.36
N THR A 14 8.77 6.18 8.72
CA THR A 14 9.03 6.82 10.02
C THR A 14 7.97 6.49 11.08
N GLY A 15 7.01 5.59 10.78
CA GLY A 15 5.94 5.19 11.70
C GLY A 15 4.70 6.07 11.66
N ARG A 16 4.69 7.11 10.81
CA ARG A 16 3.55 8.00 10.60
C ARG A 16 2.27 7.26 10.19
N PHE A 17 2.38 6.15 9.47
CA PHE A 17 1.26 5.33 8.97
C PHE A 17 1.12 3.98 9.69
N SER A 18 1.63 3.86 10.91
CA SER A 18 1.62 2.60 11.66
C SER A 18 0.22 2.22 12.16
N VAL A 19 0.03 0.94 12.49
CA VAL A 19 -1.18 0.45 13.16
C VAL A 19 -1.20 0.98 14.59
N ASP A 20 -2.38 1.34 15.08
CA ASP A 20 -2.56 1.66 16.50
C ASP A 20 -2.50 0.38 17.33
N ASN A 21 -1.43 0.25 18.12
CA ASN A 21 -1.22 -0.87 19.03
C ASN A 21 -1.22 -0.41 20.50
N GLY A 22 -1.72 0.79 20.81
CA GLY A 22 -1.73 1.35 22.17
C GLY A 22 -0.38 1.89 22.67
N GLU A 23 0.74 1.48 22.07
CA GLU A 23 2.10 1.95 22.38
C GLU A 23 2.61 3.04 21.42
N ASN A 24 1.92 3.28 20.30
CA ASN A 24 2.40 4.16 19.23
C ASN A 24 1.37 5.25 18.89
N VAL A 25 1.85 6.47 18.60
CA VAL A 25 0.99 7.59 18.21
C VAL A 25 0.81 7.57 16.70
N VAL A 26 -0.34 7.08 16.23
CA VAL A 26 -0.69 7.10 14.81
C VAL A 26 -0.86 8.55 14.36
N THR A 27 0.08 9.02 13.53
CA THR A 27 0.13 10.42 13.10
C THR A 27 -0.66 10.65 11.81
N ALA A 28 -0.83 9.62 10.97
CA ALA A 28 -1.61 9.69 9.74
C ALA A 28 -2.09 8.30 9.27
N SER A 29 -3.04 8.28 8.35
CA SER A 29 -3.53 7.06 7.68
C SER A 29 -3.41 7.19 6.16
N MET A 30 -2.93 6.15 5.49
CA MET A 30 -2.92 6.09 4.02
C MET A 30 -4.10 5.26 3.54
N TRP A 31 -5.00 5.90 2.78
CA TRP A 31 -6.17 5.27 2.19
C TRP A 31 -6.03 5.27 0.68
N PHE A 32 -6.29 4.12 0.06
CA PHE A 32 -6.43 4.00 -1.39
C PHE A 32 -7.89 3.69 -1.71
N HIS A 33 -8.48 4.43 -2.65
CA HIS A 33 -9.75 4.06 -3.26
C HIS A 33 -9.46 3.04 -4.35
N ILE A 34 -10.02 1.84 -4.21
CA ILE A 34 -9.70 0.68 -5.05
C ILE A 34 -10.91 0.29 -5.93
N GLY A 35 -12.03 0.99 -5.80
CA GLY A 35 -13.21 0.75 -6.62
C GLY A 35 -14.09 1.98 -6.82
N ALA A 36 -15.12 1.81 -7.65
CA ALA A 36 -16.02 2.88 -8.07
C ALA A 36 -17.19 3.14 -7.11
N ASN A 37 -17.41 2.27 -6.12
CA ASN A 37 -18.52 2.36 -5.17
C ASN A 37 -18.07 2.90 -3.81
N MET A 38 -19.05 3.42 -3.06
CA MET A 38 -18.88 3.81 -1.65
C MET A 38 -18.31 2.64 -0.83
N ASP A 39 -17.43 2.98 0.13
CA ASP A 39 -16.72 2.04 1.01
C ASP A 39 -15.70 1.09 0.35
N GLN A 40 -15.39 1.27 -0.95
CA GLN A 40 -14.31 0.52 -1.62
C GLN A 40 -12.94 1.18 -1.42
N ARG A 41 -12.52 1.29 -0.15
CA ARG A 41 -11.20 1.81 0.24
C ARG A 41 -10.41 0.82 1.07
N GLU A 42 -9.11 0.76 0.79
CA GLU A 42 -8.16 -0.01 1.58
C GLU A 42 -7.27 0.93 2.39
N ARG A 43 -7.05 0.60 3.66
CA ARG A 43 -6.04 1.27 4.47
C ARG A 43 -4.73 0.49 4.41
N VAL A 44 -3.66 1.17 4.02
CA VAL A 44 -2.32 0.59 4.05
C VAL A 44 -1.60 1.06 5.30
N PHE A 45 -0.99 0.10 5.99
CA PHE A 45 -0.22 0.33 7.20
C PHE A 45 1.27 0.14 6.94
N ILE A 46 2.06 1.07 7.45
CA ILE A 46 3.51 1.02 7.37
C ILE A 46 4.09 1.31 8.76
N GLY A 47 4.70 0.28 9.34
CA GLY A 47 5.43 0.38 10.59
C GLY A 47 6.69 1.24 10.46
N THR A 48 7.22 1.67 11.61
CA THR A 48 8.51 2.38 11.64
C THR A 48 9.66 1.42 11.33
N MET A 49 10.51 1.78 10.37
CA MET A 49 11.72 1.05 9.97
C MET A 49 12.98 1.87 10.28
N THR A 50 12.88 2.79 11.23
CA THR A 50 14.03 3.57 11.71
C THR A 50 14.99 2.68 12.49
N SER A 51 16.28 3.00 12.47
CA SER A 51 17.32 2.23 13.18
C SER A 51 17.04 2.11 14.68
N ASN A 52 16.41 3.12 15.28
CA ASN A 52 16.02 3.12 16.68
C ASN A 52 14.86 2.15 16.93
N ALA A 53 13.80 2.18 16.09
CA ALA A 53 12.66 1.28 16.25
C ALA A 53 12.97 -0.19 15.90
N LEU A 54 13.97 -0.41 15.05
CA LEU A 54 14.51 -1.73 14.74
C LEU A 54 15.48 -2.25 15.83
N GLY A 55 15.85 -1.43 16.82
CA GLY A 55 16.77 -1.82 17.89
C GLY A 55 18.24 -1.93 17.44
N ILE A 56 18.59 -1.38 16.28
CA ILE A 56 19.95 -1.38 15.71
C ILE A 56 20.79 -0.24 16.32
N ARG A 57 20.12 0.77 16.89
CA ARG A 57 20.74 1.80 17.74
C ARG A 57 20.15 1.70 19.12
N GLU A 58 21.02 1.77 20.13
CA GLU A 58 20.60 1.80 21.52
C GLU A 58 19.86 3.10 21.82
N VAL A 59 18.69 2.98 22.46
CA VAL A 59 17.83 4.12 22.80
C VAL A 59 18.53 4.93 23.90
N GLY A 60 19.03 6.11 23.57
CA GLY A 60 19.68 7.04 24.51
C GLY A 60 21.12 7.40 24.14
N SER A 61 21.99 6.41 23.86
CA SER A 61 23.39 6.66 23.49
C SER A 61 23.57 6.98 21.99
N GLY A 62 22.69 6.47 21.13
CA GLY A 62 22.82 6.63 19.67
C GLY A 62 23.92 5.77 19.05
N ASP A 63 24.66 5.04 19.88
CA ASP A 63 25.65 4.05 19.49
C ASP A 63 24.99 2.91 18.70
N ILE A 64 25.66 2.54 17.62
CA ILE A 64 25.35 1.34 16.85
C ILE A 64 25.86 0.17 17.68
N ILE A 65 25.10 -0.93 17.73
CA ILE A 65 25.46 -2.12 18.50
C ILE A 65 26.93 -2.48 18.22
N SER A 66 27.75 -2.54 19.27
CA SER A 66 29.19 -2.70 19.11
C SER A 66 29.57 -4.15 18.80
N LEU A 67 30.41 -4.34 17.79
CA LEU A 67 31.06 -5.61 17.46
C LEU A 67 32.43 -5.78 18.14
N SER A 68 32.76 -4.90 19.09
CA SER A 68 34.09 -4.81 19.70
C SER A 68 34.39 -5.94 20.69
N SER A 69 33.38 -6.66 21.18
CA SER A 69 33.54 -7.83 22.04
C SER A 69 32.76 -9.04 21.53
N PRO A 70 33.20 -10.29 21.81
CA PRO A 70 32.46 -11.50 21.43
C PRO A 70 31.01 -11.51 21.96
N ASP A 71 30.79 -11.04 23.19
CA ASP A 71 29.46 -10.95 23.80
C ASP A 71 28.59 -9.84 23.18
N GLY A 72 29.21 -8.74 22.74
CA GLY A 72 28.55 -7.67 21.99
C GLY A 72 28.12 -8.14 20.60
N ALA A 73 28.97 -8.88 19.92
CA ALA A 73 28.67 -9.49 18.62
C ALA A 73 27.52 -10.49 18.70
N ASN A 74 27.50 -11.37 19.70
CA ASN A 74 26.40 -12.34 19.90
C ASN A 74 25.05 -11.65 20.15
N ARG A 75 25.02 -10.59 20.97
CA ARG A 75 23.80 -9.79 21.18
C ARG A 75 23.36 -9.04 19.91
N SER A 76 24.32 -8.54 19.14
CA SER A 76 24.07 -7.87 17.85
C SER A 76 23.37 -8.78 16.86
N ILE A 77 23.78 -10.04 16.77
CA ILE A 77 23.16 -11.03 15.87
C ILE A 77 21.68 -11.22 16.22
N GLY A 78 21.36 -11.38 17.51
CA GLY A 78 19.97 -11.54 17.95
C GLY A 78 19.10 -10.31 17.64
N GLN A 79 19.63 -9.10 17.85
CA GLN A 79 18.93 -7.86 17.54
C GLN A 79 18.75 -7.67 16.02
N LEU A 80 19.76 -7.99 15.22
CA LEU A 80 19.68 -7.94 13.75
C LEU A 80 18.67 -8.95 13.19
N ASP A 81 18.62 -10.17 13.73
CA ASP A 81 17.64 -11.18 13.33
C ASP A 81 16.21 -10.73 13.63
N ALA A 82 15.98 -10.14 14.82
CA ALA A 82 14.70 -9.54 15.16
C ALA A 82 14.33 -8.37 14.22
N ALA A 83 15.30 -7.49 13.92
CA ALA A 83 15.10 -6.39 12.98
C ALA A 83 14.77 -6.88 11.56
N LEU A 84 15.49 -7.90 11.08
CA LEU A 84 15.25 -8.53 9.78
C LEU A 84 13.86 -9.15 9.71
N ARG A 85 13.41 -9.85 10.75
CA ARG A 85 12.03 -10.38 10.81
C ARG A 85 10.99 -9.27 10.69
N LYS A 86 11.18 -8.14 11.38
CA LYS A 86 10.27 -6.98 11.28
C LYS A 86 10.24 -6.40 9.86
N VAL A 87 11.39 -6.20 9.23
CA VAL A 87 11.49 -5.69 7.85
C VAL A 87 10.85 -6.66 6.86
N ASN A 88 11.11 -7.96 7.01
CA ASN A 88 10.55 -8.99 6.13
C ASN A 88 9.02 -9.05 6.25
N LYS A 89 8.48 -8.94 7.48
CA LYS A 89 7.03 -8.82 7.68
C LYS A 89 6.46 -7.59 6.97
N GLN A 90 7.08 -6.42 7.14
CA GLN A 90 6.62 -5.21 6.45
C GLN A 90 6.66 -5.34 4.92
N ARG A 91 7.67 -6.01 4.36
CA ARG A 91 7.75 -6.28 2.92
C ARG A 91 6.67 -7.25 2.46
N ALA A 92 6.40 -8.30 3.23
CA ALA A 92 5.32 -9.24 2.94
C ALA A 92 3.95 -8.53 2.93
N ASP A 93 3.69 -7.68 3.92
CA ASP A 93 2.45 -6.91 4.00
C ASP A 93 2.32 -5.95 2.79
N LEU A 94 3.39 -5.24 2.42
CA LEU A 94 3.40 -4.39 1.22
C LEU A 94 3.21 -5.19 -0.08
N GLY A 95 3.78 -6.39 -0.17
CA GLY A 95 3.56 -7.30 -1.30
C GLY A 95 2.10 -7.77 -1.40
N ALA A 96 1.46 -8.06 -0.27
CA ALA A 96 0.04 -8.41 -0.23
C ALA A 96 -0.85 -7.23 -0.68
N TYR A 97 -0.55 -6.00 -0.23
CA TYR A 97 -1.26 -4.82 -0.72
C TYR A 97 -1.05 -4.59 -2.22
N HIS A 98 0.17 -4.79 -2.72
CA HIS A 98 0.46 -4.69 -4.15
C HIS A 98 -0.35 -5.69 -4.98
N ASN A 99 -0.39 -6.96 -4.56
CA ASN A 99 -1.17 -7.99 -5.23
C ASN A 99 -2.68 -7.68 -5.21
N ARG A 100 -3.22 -7.20 -4.08
CA ARG A 100 -4.62 -6.77 -4.02
C ARG A 100 -4.91 -5.60 -4.97
N LEU A 101 -4.01 -4.62 -5.04
CA LEU A 101 -4.13 -3.48 -5.96
C LEU A 101 -4.09 -3.94 -7.42
N GLU A 102 -3.19 -4.85 -7.77
CA GLU A 102 -3.10 -5.43 -9.11
C GLU A 102 -4.39 -6.16 -9.50
N HIS A 103 -4.91 -7.01 -8.63
CA HIS A 103 -6.18 -7.70 -8.86
C HIS A 103 -7.36 -6.73 -9.01
N ALA A 104 -7.39 -5.66 -8.22
CA ALA A 104 -8.43 -4.65 -8.35
C ALA A 104 -8.32 -3.85 -9.65
N VAL A 105 -7.11 -3.50 -10.09
CA VAL A 105 -6.88 -2.83 -11.37
C VAL A 105 -7.36 -3.70 -12.52
N VAL A 106 -7.05 -5.00 -12.50
CA VAL A 106 -7.53 -5.97 -13.49
C VAL A 106 -9.08 -6.03 -13.46
N GLY A 107 -9.68 -6.13 -12.27
CA GLY A 107 -11.13 -6.14 -12.12
C GLY A 107 -11.82 -4.88 -12.66
N ILE A 108 -11.26 -3.69 -12.38
CA ILE A 108 -11.76 -2.42 -12.92
C ILE A 108 -11.63 -2.39 -14.44
N THR A 109 -10.52 -2.86 -14.99
CA THR A 109 -10.29 -2.86 -16.45
C THR A 109 -11.31 -3.75 -17.16
N VAL A 110 -11.55 -4.95 -16.63
CA VAL A 110 -12.59 -5.85 -17.15
C VAL A 110 -13.99 -5.25 -17.00
N GLY A 111 -14.27 -4.62 -15.86
CA GLY A 111 -15.52 -3.90 -15.64
C GLY A 111 -15.74 -2.77 -16.65
N ALA A 112 -14.70 -1.97 -16.91
CA ALA A 112 -14.72 -0.89 -17.90
C ALA A 112 -14.92 -1.41 -19.32
N GLU A 113 -14.26 -2.51 -19.70
CA GLU A 113 -14.45 -3.16 -21.01
C GLU A 113 -15.90 -3.65 -21.19
N ASN A 114 -16.46 -4.31 -20.17
CA ASN A 114 -17.85 -4.76 -20.19
C ASN A 114 -18.86 -3.61 -20.27
N LEU A 115 -18.59 -2.51 -19.54
CA LEU A 115 -19.43 -1.30 -19.59
C LEU A 115 -19.36 -0.62 -20.97
N GLN A 116 -18.18 -0.51 -21.55
CA GLN A 116 -18.00 0.04 -22.89
C GLN A 116 -18.70 -0.82 -23.96
N ALA A 117 -18.63 -2.15 -23.85
CA ALA A 117 -19.34 -3.07 -24.74
C ALA A 117 -20.88 -2.98 -24.57
N ALA A 118 -21.36 -2.81 -23.34
CA ALA A 118 -22.78 -2.55 -23.08
C ALA A 118 -23.23 -1.20 -23.66
N GLU A 119 -22.44 -0.14 -23.48
CA GLU A 119 -22.70 1.18 -24.05
C GLU A 119 -22.71 1.15 -25.58
N SER A 120 -21.77 0.44 -26.23
CA SER A 120 -21.78 0.26 -27.68
C SER A 120 -23.07 -0.41 -28.15
N ARG A 121 -23.49 -1.50 -27.49
CA ARG A 121 -24.75 -2.18 -27.85
C ARG A 121 -25.97 -1.29 -27.67
N ILE A 122 -26.03 -0.50 -26.61
CA ILE A 122 -27.14 0.44 -26.40
C ILE A 122 -27.13 1.52 -27.48
N ARG A 123 -25.98 2.13 -27.77
CA ARG A 123 -25.84 3.11 -28.85
C ARG A 123 -26.22 2.55 -30.22
N ASP A 124 -25.80 1.33 -30.53
CA ASP A 124 -26.11 0.69 -31.81
C ASP A 124 -27.62 0.39 -31.95
N VAL A 125 -28.28 -0.03 -30.87
CA VAL A 125 -29.75 -0.23 -30.84
C VAL A 125 -30.49 1.09 -30.97
N ASP A 126 -30.09 2.12 -30.23
CA ASP A 126 -30.71 3.46 -30.30
C ASP A 126 -30.54 4.08 -31.70
N MET A 127 -29.37 3.91 -32.32
CA MET A 127 -29.13 4.33 -33.70
C MET A 127 -29.98 3.56 -34.70
N ALA A 128 -30.16 2.25 -34.52
CA ALA A 128 -31.02 1.45 -35.39
C ALA A 128 -32.49 1.90 -35.29
N ASP A 129 -32.99 2.18 -34.09
CA ASP A 129 -34.35 2.68 -33.86
C ASP A 129 -34.57 4.06 -34.50
N GLU A 130 -33.61 4.98 -34.38
CA GLU A 130 -33.69 6.30 -35.04
C GLU A 130 -33.63 6.19 -36.58
N MET A 131 -32.83 5.27 -37.13
CA MET A 131 -32.81 5.02 -38.58
C MET A 131 -34.13 4.44 -39.10
N VAL A 132 -34.79 3.57 -38.33
CA VAL A 132 -36.12 3.03 -38.67
C VAL A 132 -37.19 4.12 -38.60
N LYS A 133 -37.16 4.99 -37.58
CA LYS A 133 -38.08 6.14 -37.49
C LYS A 133 -37.86 7.12 -38.64
N TYR A 134 -36.61 7.39 -39.01
CA TYR A 134 -36.27 8.23 -40.15
C TYR A 134 -36.85 7.67 -41.45
N ALA A 135 -36.62 6.39 -41.73
CA ALA A 135 -37.13 5.72 -42.92
C ALA A 135 -38.67 5.60 -42.96
N LYS A 136 -39.33 5.59 -41.80
CA LYS A 136 -40.80 5.55 -41.70
C LYS A 136 -41.47 6.92 -41.90
N ASN A 137 -40.77 8.01 -41.58
CA ASN A 137 -41.26 9.39 -41.70
C ASN A 137 -40.88 10.06 -43.04
N THR A 138 -40.15 9.37 -43.89
CA THR A 138 -39.94 9.68 -45.32
C THR A 138 -40.90 8.88 -46.19
#